data_AF-A0A944NS17-F1
#
_entry.id   AF-A0A944NS17-F1
#
_cell.length_a   1.000
_cell.length_b   1.000
_cell.length_c   1.000
_cell.angle_alpha   90.00
_cell.angle_beta   90.00
_cell.angle_gamma   90.00
#
_symmetry.space_group_name_H-M   'P 1'
#
loop_
_entity.id
_entity.type
_entity.pdbx_description
1 polymer ?
#
loop_
_entity_poly.entity_id
_entity_poly.type
_entity_poly.pdbx_seq_one_letter_code
_entity_poly.pdbx_strand_id
1 'polypeptide(L)'
;LKVSAPAGAIDIVGPGGDGAGTYNISTAAAIVTAGCGVPVAKHGNRALSSKSGASDVLSALGVNLDADLAHVERAIAEAKIGFMMAPLYHSAMKHVMPSRIELATRTVFNILGPLTNPASVKRQFTGAFSHDWIEPMAEVLGNLGCEAAWVVHGSDGLDELTTTGPSFVAQLKDGAVTTFEVSPSDAGIATASSDDLKGGTPEENATALKAVLAGDAGPYRDIVIYNAGAALLVAGKADDLKSGAEMAAAAIDDGRATAALDKLVAITNE
;
A
#
# COMPACT_ATOMS: atom_id res chain seq x y z
N LEU A 1 -19.31 -5.64 3.16
CA LEU A 1 -19.59 -6.13 1.78
C LEU A 1 -18.36 -6.91 1.32
N LYS A 2 -18.52 -7.99 0.55
CA LYS A 2 -17.38 -8.74 -0.02
C LYS A 2 -17.12 -8.24 -1.43
N VAL A 3 -15.85 -8.14 -1.82
CA VAL A 3 -15.43 -7.73 -3.16
C VAL A 3 -14.81 -8.94 -3.87
N SER A 4 -15.16 -9.17 -5.13
CA SER A 4 -14.51 -10.16 -5.97
C SER A 4 -13.22 -9.59 -6.57
N ALA A 5 -12.11 -10.32 -6.44
CA ALA A 5 -10.83 -9.95 -7.04
C ALA A 5 -10.26 -11.14 -7.83
N PRO A 6 -9.51 -10.89 -8.92
CA PRO A 6 -8.83 -11.94 -9.67
C PRO A 6 -7.88 -12.76 -8.79
N ALA A 7 -7.64 -14.01 -9.16
CA ALA A 7 -6.61 -14.83 -8.53
C ALA A 7 -5.24 -14.12 -8.61
N GLY A 8 -4.45 -14.21 -7.55
CA GLY A 8 -3.18 -13.49 -7.46
C GLY A 8 -3.28 -12.04 -6.99
N ALA A 9 -4.49 -11.54 -6.70
CA ALA A 9 -4.64 -10.19 -6.17
C ALA A 9 -3.89 -10.00 -4.85
N ILE A 10 -3.29 -8.82 -4.69
CA ILE A 10 -2.53 -8.38 -3.52
C ILE A 10 -3.17 -7.13 -2.90
N ASP A 11 -2.97 -6.93 -1.60
CA ASP A 11 -3.17 -5.63 -0.95
C ASP A 11 -1.84 -5.00 -0.57
N ILE A 12 -1.75 -3.67 -0.74
CA ILE A 12 -0.59 -2.85 -0.39
C ILE A 12 -1.12 -1.74 0.51
N VAL A 13 -0.90 -1.85 1.83
CA VAL A 13 -1.60 -1.03 2.82
C VAL A 13 -0.75 -0.81 4.07
N GLY A 14 -0.86 0.37 4.69
CA GLY A 14 -0.34 0.61 6.04
C GLY A 14 -1.50 0.87 7.00
N PRO A 15 -1.37 0.53 8.30
CA PRO A 15 -2.31 0.99 9.31
C PRO A 15 -2.35 2.53 9.42
N GLY A 16 -1.31 3.21 8.92
CA GLY A 16 -1.07 4.62 9.13
C GLY A 16 -0.79 4.91 10.60
N GLY A 17 -0.65 6.21 10.91
CA GLY A 17 -0.43 6.63 12.30
C GLY A 17 1.02 6.61 12.74
N ASP A 18 1.98 6.45 11.83
CA ASP A 18 3.42 6.63 12.08
C ASP A 18 3.79 8.06 12.52
N GLY A 19 2.97 9.05 12.13
CA GLY A 19 3.17 10.47 12.45
C GLY A 19 4.26 11.14 11.60
N ALA A 20 4.78 10.47 10.57
CA ALA A 20 5.89 10.97 9.77
C ALA A 20 5.46 12.01 8.73
N GLY A 21 4.19 12.00 8.33
CA GLY A 21 3.65 12.98 7.37
C GLY A 21 4.32 12.86 6.00
N THR A 22 4.62 11.64 5.58
CA THR A 22 5.28 11.33 4.30
C THR A 22 4.33 11.49 3.12
N TYR A 23 4.89 11.37 1.91
CA TYR A 23 4.09 11.13 0.72
C TYR A 23 3.24 9.85 0.84
N ASN A 24 2.22 9.71 0.00
CA ASN A 24 1.36 8.52 -0.02
C ASN A 24 2.03 7.35 -0.77
N ILE A 25 3.14 6.85 -0.22
CA ILE A 25 4.02 5.87 -0.85
C ILE A 25 3.28 4.55 -1.14
N SER A 26 2.55 3.97 -0.19
CA SER A 26 1.76 2.75 -0.45
C SER A 26 0.69 2.91 -1.54
N THR A 27 0.18 4.12 -1.78
CA THR A 27 -0.75 4.39 -2.90
C THR A 27 -0.01 4.40 -4.23
N ALA A 28 1.13 5.08 -4.30
CA ALA A 28 1.97 5.07 -5.49
C ALA A 28 2.50 3.66 -5.80
N ALA A 29 2.98 2.93 -4.79
CA ALA A 29 3.45 1.55 -4.94
C ALA A 29 2.36 0.60 -5.43
N ALA A 30 1.11 0.79 -4.99
CA ALA A 30 -0.04 0.04 -5.51
C ALA A 30 -0.30 0.30 -7.00
N ILE A 31 -0.24 1.55 -7.43
CA ILE A 31 -0.41 1.92 -8.85
C ILE A 31 0.72 1.33 -9.71
N VAL A 32 1.96 1.41 -9.24
CA VAL A 32 3.12 0.84 -9.94
C VAL A 32 3.03 -0.69 -10.02
N THR A 33 2.63 -1.35 -8.93
CA THR A 33 2.40 -2.81 -8.90
C THR A 33 1.31 -3.24 -9.89
N ALA A 34 0.23 -2.44 -10.01
CA ALA A 34 -0.81 -2.64 -11.02
C ALA A 34 -0.28 -2.46 -12.46
N GLY A 35 0.60 -1.48 -12.68
CA GLY A 35 1.32 -1.29 -13.94
C GLY A 35 2.20 -2.48 -14.34
N CYS A 36 2.68 -3.25 -13.36
CA CYS A 36 3.39 -4.53 -13.57
C CYS A 36 2.45 -5.72 -13.87
N GLY A 37 1.15 -5.48 -13.95
CA GLY A 37 0.12 -6.46 -14.30
C GLY A 37 -0.39 -7.30 -13.13
N VAL A 38 0.05 -7.01 -11.91
CA VAL A 38 -0.44 -7.68 -10.69
C VAL A 38 -1.74 -7.01 -10.24
N PRO A 39 -2.87 -7.74 -10.09
CA PRO A 39 -4.10 -7.15 -9.59
C PRO A 39 -3.93 -6.66 -8.14
N VAL A 40 -4.30 -5.41 -7.87
CA VAL A 40 -4.22 -4.81 -6.54
C VAL A 40 -5.63 -4.48 -6.05
N ALA A 41 -6.04 -5.12 -4.97
CA ALA A 41 -7.28 -4.81 -4.27
C ALA A 41 -6.94 -3.97 -3.04
N LYS A 42 -6.67 -2.67 -3.24
CA LYS A 42 -6.18 -1.79 -2.18
C LYS A 42 -7.30 -1.45 -1.21
N HIS A 43 -7.13 -1.80 0.06
CA HIS A 43 -8.00 -1.34 1.14
C HIS A 43 -7.45 -0.05 1.74
N GLY A 44 -8.31 0.93 2.03
CA GLY A 44 -7.84 2.17 2.62
C GLY A 44 -8.94 3.06 3.18
N ASN A 45 -8.52 4.16 3.81
CA ASN A 45 -9.41 5.12 4.44
C ASN A 45 -8.86 6.54 4.27
N ARG A 46 -9.66 7.53 4.69
CA ARG A 46 -9.20 8.91 4.91
C ARG A 46 -8.15 8.97 6.01
N ALA A 47 -7.30 10.00 5.98
CA ALA A 47 -6.29 10.19 7.01
C ALA A 47 -6.91 10.24 8.42
N LEU A 48 -6.26 9.55 9.36
CA LEU A 48 -6.54 9.69 10.80
C LEU A 48 -5.58 10.67 11.47
N SER A 49 -4.31 10.73 11.04
CA SER A 49 -3.26 11.54 11.67
C SER A 49 -2.29 12.24 10.71
N SER A 50 -2.28 11.86 9.41
CA SER A 50 -1.48 12.55 8.38
C SER A 50 -2.26 13.73 7.79
N LYS A 51 -1.57 14.60 7.05
CA LYS A 51 -2.21 15.67 6.27
C LYS A 51 -2.99 15.16 5.07
N SER A 52 -2.69 13.94 4.61
CA SER A 52 -3.23 13.35 3.40
C SER A 52 -3.31 11.83 3.49
N GLY A 53 -4.52 11.27 3.39
CA GLY A 53 -4.77 9.82 3.38
C GLY A 53 -4.77 9.26 1.97
N ALA A 54 -4.77 7.93 1.85
CA ALA A 54 -4.81 7.26 0.55
C ALA A 54 -6.02 7.69 -0.29
N SER A 55 -7.19 7.80 0.34
CA SER A 55 -8.39 8.27 -0.36
C SER A 55 -8.31 9.72 -0.79
N ASP A 56 -7.70 10.59 0.02
CA ASP A 56 -7.66 12.02 -0.26
C ASP A 56 -6.81 12.29 -1.51
N VAL A 57 -5.66 11.63 -1.64
CA VAL A 57 -4.85 11.66 -2.86
C VAL A 57 -5.55 11.01 -4.04
N LEU A 58 -6.16 9.84 -3.87
CA LEU A 58 -6.87 9.18 -4.99
C LEU A 58 -8.01 10.06 -5.53
N SER A 59 -8.73 10.75 -4.65
CA SER A 59 -9.75 11.73 -5.07
C SER A 59 -9.12 12.90 -5.84
N ALA A 60 -7.98 13.44 -5.38
CA ALA A 60 -7.25 14.51 -6.08
C ALA A 60 -6.64 14.04 -7.42
N LEU A 61 -6.38 12.74 -7.57
CA LEU A 61 -5.97 12.12 -8.84
C LEU A 61 -7.16 11.89 -9.80
N GLY A 62 -8.40 12.05 -9.33
CA GLY A 62 -9.62 11.91 -10.15
C GLY A 62 -10.39 10.59 -9.97
N VAL A 63 -9.97 9.73 -9.04
CA VAL A 63 -10.66 8.46 -8.77
C VAL A 63 -11.97 8.75 -8.05
N ASN A 64 -13.08 8.23 -8.59
CA ASN A 64 -14.37 8.32 -7.91
C ASN A 64 -14.45 7.25 -6.80
N LEU A 65 -14.40 7.70 -5.56
CA LEU A 65 -14.37 6.84 -4.37
C LEU A 65 -15.76 6.28 -3.99
N ASP A 66 -16.82 6.84 -4.58
CA ASP A 66 -18.21 6.41 -4.38
C ASP A 66 -18.69 5.46 -5.50
N ALA A 67 -17.77 5.03 -6.39
CA ALA A 67 -18.06 4.03 -7.41
C ALA A 67 -18.66 2.77 -6.78
N ASP A 68 -19.66 2.19 -7.45
CA ASP A 68 -20.33 1.01 -6.93
C ASP A 68 -19.43 -0.24 -6.96
N LEU A 69 -19.90 -1.31 -6.33
CA LEU A 69 -19.17 -2.56 -6.24
C LEU A 69 -18.78 -3.11 -7.63
N ALA A 70 -19.66 -3.00 -8.62
CA ALA A 70 -19.40 -3.54 -9.96
C ALA A 70 -18.25 -2.81 -10.65
N HIS A 71 -18.18 -1.48 -10.50
CA HIS A 71 -17.08 -0.68 -11.03
C HIS A 71 -15.77 -0.97 -10.29
N VAL A 72 -15.80 -1.16 -8.96
CA VAL A 72 -14.61 -1.53 -8.19
C VAL A 72 -14.06 -2.90 -8.63
N GLU A 73 -14.90 -3.92 -8.73
CA GLU A 73 -14.50 -5.26 -9.19
C GLU A 73 -13.95 -5.23 -10.62
N ARG A 74 -14.60 -4.46 -11.50
CA ARG A 74 -14.15 -4.27 -12.89
C ARG A 74 -12.81 -3.54 -12.96
N ALA A 75 -12.58 -2.52 -12.12
CA ALA A 75 -11.30 -1.82 -12.04
C ALA A 75 -10.16 -2.78 -11.62
N ILE A 76 -10.37 -3.62 -10.61
CA ILE A 76 -9.35 -4.62 -10.20
C ILE A 76 -9.04 -5.58 -11.37
N ALA A 77 -10.05 -6.04 -12.10
CA ALA A 77 -9.86 -6.96 -13.22
C ALA A 77 -9.14 -6.31 -14.42
N GLU A 78 -9.55 -5.09 -14.77
CA GLU A 78 -9.20 -4.45 -16.04
C GLU A 78 -8.10 -3.39 -15.95
N ALA A 79 -8.10 -2.59 -14.88
CA ALA A 79 -7.05 -1.60 -14.58
C ALA A 79 -5.93 -2.20 -13.71
N LYS A 80 -6.12 -3.43 -13.21
CA LYS A 80 -5.23 -4.09 -12.24
C LYS A 80 -5.15 -3.39 -10.89
N ILE A 81 -6.03 -2.43 -10.63
CA ILE A 81 -6.15 -1.78 -9.33
C ILE A 81 -7.60 -1.39 -9.09
N GLY A 82 -8.06 -1.60 -7.85
CA GLY A 82 -9.28 -1.03 -7.33
C GLY A 82 -9.07 -0.56 -5.91
N PHE A 83 -9.82 0.46 -5.51
CA PHE A 83 -9.75 1.03 -4.17
C PHE A 83 -11.05 0.75 -3.40
N MET A 84 -10.92 0.16 -2.22
CA MET A 84 -12.04 -0.14 -1.33
C MET A 84 -11.99 0.81 -0.14
N MET A 85 -12.89 1.80 -0.15
CA MET A 85 -13.02 2.80 0.92
C MET A 85 -13.62 2.17 2.19
N ALA A 86 -12.82 2.03 3.25
CA ALA A 86 -13.15 1.26 4.46
C ALA A 86 -14.55 1.54 5.06
N PRO A 87 -15.02 2.80 5.22
CA PRO A 87 -16.37 3.08 5.71
C PRO A 87 -17.51 2.40 4.94
N LEU A 88 -17.37 2.18 3.62
CA LEU A 88 -18.38 1.54 2.79
C LEU A 88 -18.46 0.03 3.03
N TYR A 89 -17.32 -0.60 3.34
CA TYR A 89 -17.20 -2.05 3.45
C TYR A 89 -17.31 -2.56 4.89
N HIS A 90 -17.00 -1.71 5.88
CA HIS A 90 -17.00 -2.02 7.31
C HIS A 90 -18.03 -1.20 8.09
N SER A 91 -19.30 -1.24 7.67
CA SER A 91 -20.38 -0.43 8.25
C SER A 91 -20.58 -0.61 9.77
N ALA A 92 -20.18 -1.76 10.34
CA ALA A 92 -20.22 -2.01 11.77
C ALA A 92 -19.24 -1.12 12.57
N MET A 93 -18.18 -0.59 11.93
CA MET A 93 -17.19 0.28 12.56
C MET A 93 -17.79 1.59 13.10
N LYS A 94 -18.95 2.02 12.58
CA LYS A 94 -19.69 3.18 13.10
C LYS A 94 -20.06 3.07 14.59
N HIS A 95 -20.19 1.85 15.10
CA HIS A 95 -20.57 1.60 16.49
C HIS A 95 -19.39 1.79 17.46
N VAL A 96 -18.15 1.57 17.01
CA VAL A 96 -16.96 1.71 17.85
C VAL A 96 -16.25 3.05 17.65
N MET A 97 -16.51 3.74 16.53
CA MET A 97 -15.84 4.99 16.19
C MET A 97 -15.96 6.09 17.27
N PRO A 98 -17.13 6.35 17.90
CA PRO A 98 -17.25 7.37 18.94
C PRO A 98 -16.30 7.11 20.12
N SER A 99 -16.22 5.87 20.60
CA SER A 99 -15.32 5.48 21.68
C SER A 99 -13.84 5.60 21.28
N ARG A 100 -13.49 5.30 20.02
CA ARG A 100 -12.12 5.47 19.53
C ARG A 100 -11.70 6.94 19.50
N ILE A 101 -12.61 7.84 19.10
CA ILE A 101 -12.37 9.28 19.09
C ILE A 101 -12.18 9.79 20.52
N GLU A 102 -13.05 9.37 21.45
CA GLU A 102 -12.97 9.77 22.87
C GLU A 102 -11.68 9.28 23.54
N LEU A 103 -11.27 8.03 23.28
CA LEU A 103 -10.04 7.46 23.83
C LEU A 103 -8.77 8.14 23.32
N ALA A 104 -8.79 8.65 22.08
CA ALA A 104 -7.67 9.36 21.43
C ALA A 104 -6.29 8.66 21.57
N THR A 105 -6.29 7.33 21.68
CA THR A 105 -5.08 6.52 21.84
C THR A 105 -5.10 5.31 20.91
N ARG A 106 -3.91 4.72 20.68
CA ARG A 106 -3.78 3.52 19.85
C ARG A 106 -4.38 2.32 20.59
N THR A 107 -5.12 1.50 19.85
CA THR A 107 -5.73 0.25 20.31
C THR A 107 -5.54 -0.83 19.26
N VAL A 108 -6.01 -2.06 19.52
CA VAL A 108 -6.04 -3.13 18.51
C VAL A 108 -6.75 -2.70 17.22
N PHE A 109 -7.70 -1.76 17.26
CA PHE A 109 -8.36 -1.23 16.07
C PHE A 109 -7.42 -0.49 15.10
N ASN A 110 -6.23 -0.09 15.54
CA ASN A 110 -5.22 0.52 14.67
C ASN A 110 -4.50 -0.51 13.80
N ILE A 111 -4.42 -1.78 14.20
CA ILE A 111 -3.83 -2.85 13.38
C ILE A 111 -4.88 -3.64 12.57
N LEU A 112 -6.17 -3.48 12.86
CA LEU A 112 -7.22 -4.25 12.18
C LEU A 112 -7.42 -3.86 10.70
N GLY A 113 -7.14 -2.61 10.30
CA GLY A 113 -7.41 -2.13 8.94
C GLY A 113 -6.80 -3.02 7.85
N PRO A 114 -5.47 -3.29 7.90
CA PRO A 114 -4.83 -4.25 7.00
C PRO A 114 -5.38 -5.68 7.08
N LEU A 115 -5.85 -6.12 8.25
CA LEU A 115 -6.29 -7.50 8.49
C LEU A 115 -7.72 -7.78 8.00
N THR A 116 -8.45 -6.77 7.51
CA THR A 116 -9.87 -6.89 7.14
C THR A 116 -10.15 -6.56 5.68
N ASN A 117 -9.21 -6.78 4.75
CA ASN A 117 -9.42 -6.48 3.34
C ASN A 117 -10.73 -7.14 2.79
N PRO A 118 -11.69 -6.35 2.25
CA PRO A 118 -12.98 -6.86 1.78
C PRO A 118 -12.92 -7.87 0.62
N ALA A 119 -11.81 -7.90 -0.12
CA ALA A 119 -11.55 -8.86 -1.19
C ALA A 119 -10.93 -10.18 -0.69
N SER A 120 -10.55 -10.27 0.59
CA SER A 120 -9.92 -11.46 1.18
C SER A 120 -8.72 -11.96 0.37
N VAL A 121 -7.85 -11.03 -0.03
CA VAL A 121 -6.64 -11.32 -0.81
C VAL A 121 -5.78 -12.37 -0.11
N LYS A 122 -5.12 -13.21 -0.92
CA LYS A 122 -4.21 -14.26 -0.44
C LYS A 122 -2.77 -13.80 -0.35
N ARG A 123 -2.50 -12.57 -0.77
CA ARG A 123 -1.17 -11.95 -0.76
C ARG A 123 -1.27 -10.56 -0.19
N GLN A 124 -0.30 -10.16 0.63
CA GLN A 124 -0.34 -8.84 1.26
C GLN A 124 1.04 -8.28 1.55
N PHE A 125 1.30 -7.06 1.11
CA PHE A 125 2.43 -6.27 1.55
C PHE A 125 1.88 -5.16 2.46
N THR A 126 2.21 -5.21 3.75
CA THR A 126 1.61 -4.29 4.73
C THR A 126 2.59 -3.67 5.69
N GLY A 127 2.36 -2.41 6.02
CA GLY A 127 3.04 -1.72 7.10
C GLY A 127 2.62 -2.15 8.49
N ALA A 128 3.46 -1.86 9.47
CA ALA A 128 3.10 -1.76 10.88
C ALA A 128 3.75 -0.51 11.51
N PHE A 129 3.05 0.13 12.44
CA PHE A 129 3.55 1.34 13.12
C PHE A 129 4.66 1.07 14.16
N SER A 130 4.95 -0.20 14.46
CA SER A 130 6.02 -0.61 15.38
C SER A 130 6.53 -1.99 15.00
N HIS A 131 7.83 -2.19 15.20
CA HIS A 131 8.50 -3.47 15.04
C HIS A 131 7.81 -4.59 15.85
N ASP A 132 7.34 -4.32 17.06
CA ASP A 132 6.72 -5.36 17.92
C ASP A 132 5.45 -5.98 17.31
N TRP A 133 4.83 -5.33 16.33
CA TRP A 133 3.59 -5.78 15.72
C TRP A 133 3.77 -6.55 14.41
N ILE A 134 4.95 -6.55 13.79
CA ILE A 134 5.11 -7.16 12.46
C ILE A 134 4.86 -8.67 12.49
N GLU A 135 5.43 -9.38 13.47
CA GLU A 135 5.28 -10.83 13.60
C GLU A 135 3.86 -11.24 14.03
N PRO A 136 3.23 -10.66 15.07
CA PRO A 136 1.84 -10.95 15.40
C PRO A 136 0.86 -10.70 14.25
N MET A 137 1.07 -9.64 13.47
CA MET A 137 0.24 -9.36 12.29
C MET A 137 0.43 -10.42 11.20
N ALA A 138 1.67 -10.86 10.94
CA ALA A 138 1.95 -11.92 9.96
C ALA A 138 1.31 -13.26 10.37
N GLU A 139 1.36 -13.63 11.65
CA GLU A 139 0.69 -14.83 12.17
C GLU A 139 -0.83 -14.75 11.99
N VAL A 140 -1.44 -13.60 12.31
CA VAL A 140 -2.88 -13.40 12.13
C VAL A 140 -3.27 -13.49 10.65
N LEU A 141 -2.46 -12.92 9.73
CA LEU A 141 -2.69 -13.07 8.30
C LEU A 141 -2.68 -14.54 7.88
N GLY A 142 -1.73 -15.34 8.38
CA GLY A 142 -1.69 -16.79 8.15
C GLY A 142 -2.95 -17.49 8.65
N ASN A 143 -3.41 -17.17 9.86
CA ASN A 143 -4.64 -17.71 10.44
C ASN A 143 -5.91 -17.30 9.67
N LEU A 144 -5.92 -16.13 9.03
CA LEU A 144 -6.98 -15.66 8.14
C LEU A 144 -6.89 -16.26 6.72
N GLY A 145 -5.88 -17.11 6.48
CA GLY A 145 -5.68 -17.85 5.25
C GLY A 145 -4.95 -17.06 4.16
N CYS A 146 -4.14 -16.06 4.53
CA CYS A 146 -3.14 -15.47 3.63
C CYS A 146 -2.05 -16.51 3.31
N GLU A 147 -1.57 -16.53 2.07
CA GLU A 147 -0.58 -17.51 1.59
C GLU A 147 0.83 -16.93 1.57
N ALA A 148 0.96 -15.63 1.28
CA ALA A 148 2.23 -14.92 1.26
C ALA A 148 2.04 -13.48 1.73
N ALA A 149 2.79 -13.06 2.75
CA ALA A 149 2.76 -11.68 3.19
C ALA A 149 4.11 -11.19 3.68
N TRP A 150 4.38 -9.91 3.48
CA TRP A 150 5.42 -9.18 4.21
C TRP A 150 4.73 -8.13 5.07
N VAL A 151 4.95 -8.20 6.38
CA VAL A 151 4.62 -7.14 7.32
C VAL A 151 5.90 -6.38 7.66
N VAL A 152 5.94 -5.08 7.43
CA VAL A 152 7.18 -4.30 7.45
C VAL A 152 7.13 -3.12 8.41
N HIS A 153 8.29 -2.76 8.94
CA HIS A 153 8.49 -1.55 9.73
C HIS A 153 9.86 -0.94 9.41
N GLY A 154 9.89 0.30 8.96
CA GLY A 154 11.12 1.04 8.73
C GLY A 154 11.83 1.36 10.04
N SER A 155 13.17 1.32 10.04
CA SER A 155 13.98 1.67 11.22
C SER A 155 13.80 3.11 11.70
N ASP A 156 13.28 3.99 10.84
CA ASP A 156 12.91 5.37 11.10
C ASP A 156 11.46 5.55 11.62
N GLY A 157 10.75 4.45 11.83
CA GLY A 157 9.39 4.42 12.37
C GLY A 157 8.29 4.40 11.32
N LEU A 158 8.62 4.44 10.02
CA LEU A 158 7.63 4.34 8.94
C LEU A 158 6.92 2.99 8.96
N ASP A 159 5.63 2.98 8.63
CA ASP A 159 4.89 1.76 8.32
C ASP A 159 5.07 1.34 6.84
N GLU A 160 6.28 1.54 6.31
CA GLU A 160 6.69 1.23 4.94
C GLU A 160 8.11 0.65 4.97
N LEU A 161 8.58 0.07 3.85
CA LEU A 161 10.01 -0.09 3.66
C LEU A 161 10.63 1.30 3.47
N THR A 162 11.57 1.67 4.34
CA THR A 162 12.21 2.99 4.30
C THR A 162 13.46 3.01 3.43
N THR A 163 13.72 4.13 2.76
CA THR A 163 14.99 4.41 2.08
C THR A 163 16.02 5.11 2.98
N THR A 164 15.69 5.42 4.24
CA THR A 164 16.60 6.14 5.16
C THR A 164 17.54 5.22 5.93
N GLY A 165 17.26 3.92 5.93
CA GLY A 165 17.99 2.90 6.69
C GLY A 165 17.41 1.51 6.45
N PRO A 166 17.74 0.51 7.29
CA PRO A 166 17.15 -0.82 7.18
C PRO A 166 15.65 -0.79 7.53
N SER A 167 14.95 -1.85 7.14
CA SER A 167 13.58 -2.14 7.53
C SER A 167 13.48 -3.57 8.06
N PHE A 168 12.64 -3.76 9.05
CA PHE A 168 12.34 -5.06 9.65
C PHE A 168 11.15 -5.69 8.92
N VAL A 169 11.25 -6.99 8.64
CA VAL A 169 10.24 -7.73 7.88
C VAL A 169 9.85 -8.99 8.64
N ALA A 170 8.55 -9.21 8.83
CA ALA A 170 7.99 -10.52 9.12
C ALA A 170 7.36 -11.07 7.83
N GLN A 171 7.98 -12.11 7.28
CA GLN A 171 7.49 -12.82 6.12
C GLN A 171 6.63 -13.99 6.54
N LEU A 172 5.39 -14.02 6.07
CA LEU A 172 4.57 -15.22 5.98
C LEU A 172 4.84 -15.89 4.62
N LYS A 173 5.30 -17.13 4.62
CA LYS A 173 5.47 -17.95 3.42
C LYS A 173 5.35 -19.43 3.78
N ASP A 174 4.64 -20.19 2.95
CA ASP A 174 4.46 -21.64 3.14
C ASP A 174 3.90 -22.01 4.53
N GLY A 175 3.05 -21.14 5.09
CA GLY A 175 2.44 -21.32 6.41
C GLY A 175 3.35 -21.04 7.61
N ALA A 176 4.58 -20.59 7.39
CA ALA A 176 5.52 -20.20 8.44
C ALA A 176 5.79 -18.70 8.42
N VAL A 177 6.02 -18.13 9.61
CA VAL A 177 6.49 -16.75 9.78
C VAL A 177 7.99 -16.78 10.08
N THR A 178 8.75 -15.98 9.34
CA THR A 178 10.19 -15.76 9.57
C THR A 178 10.50 -14.28 9.54
N THR A 179 11.42 -13.83 10.39
CA THR A 179 11.82 -12.42 10.47
C THR A 179 13.23 -12.20 9.91
N PHE A 180 13.44 -11.06 9.26
CA PHE A 180 14.74 -10.63 8.74
C PHE A 180 14.75 -9.11 8.51
N GLU A 181 15.93 -8.58 8.17
CA GLU A 181 16.12 -7.18 7.80
C GLU A 181 16.41 -7.05 6.30
N VAL A 182 15.97 -5.94 5.73
CA VAL A 182 16.28 -5.54 4.35
C VAL A 182 16.76 -4.10 4.33
N SER A 183 17.69 -3.79 3.43
CA SER A 183 18.23 -2.45 3.21
C SER A 183 17.91 -1.94 1.81
N PRO A 184 17.88 -0.62 1.58
CA PRO A 184 17.64 -0.04 0.25
C PRO A 184 18.61 -0.57 -0.82
N SER A 185 19.85 -0.89 -0.42
CA SER A 185 20.86 -1.49 -1.29
C SER A 185 20.46 -2.84 -1.86
N ASP A 186 19.60 -3.61 -1.19
CA ASP A 186 19.10 -4.91 -1.67
C ASP A 186 18.20 -4.75 -2.90
N ALA A 187 17.63 -3.55 -3.09
CA ALA A 187 16.91 -3.12 -4.28
C ALA A 187 17.76 -2.26 -5.24
N GLY A 188 19.05 -2.05 -4.94
CA GLY A 188 19.93 -1.16 -5.71
C GLY A 188 19.64 0.34 -5.52
N ILE A 189 18.99 0.71 -4.41
CA ILE A 189 18.55 2.08 -4.12
C ILE A 189 19.52 2.75 -3.14
N ALA A 190 19.81 4.03 -3.37
CA ALA A 190 20.64 4.84 -2.49
C ALA A 190 19.86 5.25 -1.23
N THR A 191 20.58 5.43 -0.12
CA THR A 191 19.99 5.94 1.12
C THR A 191 19.57 7.40 0.96
N ALA A 192 18.36 7.73 1.40
CA ALA A 192 17.80 9.08 1.42
C ALA A 192 17.75 9.66 2.85
N SER A 193 17.43 10.95 2.98
CA SER A 193 17.11 11.53 4.29
C SER A 193 15.60 11.50 4.55
N SER A 194 15.19 11.52 5.81
CA SER A 194 13.76 11.58 6.18
C SER A 194 13.06 12.84 5.67
N ASP A 195 13.80 13.95 5.52
CA ASP A 195 13.26 15.21 5.00
C ASP A 195 12.88 15.10 3.52
N ASP A 196 13.55 14.24 2.75
CA ASP A 196 13.25 14.01 1.33
C ASP A 196 11.92 13.28 1.11
N LEU A 197 11.38 12.65 2.15
CA LEU A 197 10.18 11.81 2.08
C LEU A 197 8.92 12.53 2.58
N LYS A 198 9.05 13.79 3.02
CA LYS A 198 7.95 14.59 3.57
C LYS A 198 6.90 14.92 2.52
N GLY A 199 5.66 14.58 2.82
CA GLY A 199 4.49 14.95 2.03
C GLY A 199 3.87 16.26 2.46
N GLY A 200 2.83 16.65 1.73
CA GLY A 200 2.07 17.88 1.87
C GLY A 200 0.57 17.66 1.99
N THR A 201 -0.22 18.56 1.41
CA THR A 201 -1.67 18.42 1.25
C THR A 201 -1.99 17.31 0.24
N PRO A 202 -3.26 16.86 0.17
CA PRO A 202 -3.69 15.89 -0.85
C PRO A 202 -3.33 16.30 -2.29
N GLU A 203 -3.45 17.58 -2.63
CA GLU A 203 -3.15 18.12 -3.96
C GLU A 203 -1.64 18.15 -4.24
N GLU A 204 -0.83 18.51 -3.24
CA GLU A 204 0.64 18.47 -3.33
C GLU A 204 1.13 17.03 -3.52
N ASN A 205 0.61 16.08 -2.74
CA ASN A 205 0.95 14.67 -2.85
C ASN A 205 0.46 14.05 -4.17
N ALA A 206 -0.72 14.44 -4.66
CA ALA A 206 -1.21 14.01 -5.97
C ALA A 206 -0.33 14.52 -7.11
N THR A 207 0.14 15.77 -7.03
CA THR A 207 1.07 16.36 -7.99
C THR A 207 2.42 15.62 -7.98
N ALA A 208 2.98 15.38 -6.80
CA ALA A 208 4.23 14.63 -6.65
C ALA A 208 4.09 13.19 -7.15
N LEU A 209 2.95 12.53 -6.89
CA LEU A 209 2.69 11.18 -7.38
C LEU A 209 2.61 11.15 -8.91
N LYS A 210 1.91 12.10 -9.53
CA LYS A 210 1.89 12.23 -11.00
C LYS A 210 3.29 12.44 -11.59
N ALA A 211 4.14 13.23 -10.93
CA ALA A 211 5.53 13.42 -11.33
C ALA A 211 6.32 12.10 -11.29
N VAL A 212 6.19 11.32 -10.21
CA VAL A 212 6.79 9.97 -10.13
C VAL A 212 6.30 9.09 -11.27
N LEU A 213 4.99 9.04 -11.55
CA LEU A 213 4.44 8.22 -12.63
C LEU A 213 4.84 8.72 -14.04
N ALA A 214 5.18 10.00 -14.18
CA ALA A 214 5.74 10.58 -15.40
C ALA A 214 7.23 10.30 -15.59
N GLY A 215 7.87 9.69 -14.60
CA GLY A 215 9.27 9.28 -14.65
C GLY A 215 10.24 10.21 -13.92
N ASP A 216 9.77 11.24 -13.21
CA ASP A 216 10.68 12.15 -12.49
C ASP A 216 11.51 11.38 -11.46
N ALA A 217 12.83 11.57 -11.53
CA ALA A 217 13.78 10.97 -10.61
C ALA A 217 13.76 11.67 -9.24
N GLY A 218 14.02 10.92 -8.18
CA GLY A 218 14.23 11.47 -6.85
C GLY A 218 13.83 10.52 -5.72
N PRO A 219 14.05 10.93 -4.46
CA PRO A 219 13.86 10.07 -3.30
C PRO A 219 12.44 9.50 -3.15
N TYR A 220 11.41 10.27 -3.56
CA TYR A 220 10.04 9.77 -3.56
C TYR A 220 9.82 8.66 -4.60
N ARG A 221 10.38 8.79 -5.81
CA ARG A 221 10.35 7.72 -6.80
C ARG A 221 11.08 6.47 -6.27
N ASP A 222 12.23 6.65 -5.65
CA ASP A 222 13.06 5.55 -5.14
C ASP A 222 12.32 4.74 -4.07
N ILE A 223 11.71 5.39 -3.08
CA ILE A 223 10.95 4.67 -2.04
C ILE A 223 9.69 3.98 -2.60
N VAL A 224 9.06 4.56 -3.63
CA VAL A 224 7.93 3.94 -4.34
C VAL A 224 8.38 2.68 -5.07
N ILE A 225 9.51 2.74 -5.77
CA ILE A 225 10.12 1.58 -6.44
C ILE A 225 10.45 0.50 -5.42
N TYR A 226 10.99 0.89 -4.25
CA TYR A 226 11.37 -0.07 -3.21
C TYR A 226 10.16 -0.86 -2.70
N ASN A 227 9.09 -0.15 -2.31
CA ASN A 227 7.87 -0.76 -1.78
C ASN A 227 7.10 -1.54 -2.87
N ALA A 228 7.06 -1.04 -4.11
CA ALA A 228 6.47 -1.77 -5.23
C ALA A 228 7.28 -3.04 -5.56
N GLY A 229 8.61 -2.99 -5.51
CA GLY A 229 9.47 -4.14 -5.72
C GLY A 229 9.24 -5.26 -4.71
N ALA A 230 9.12 -4.90 -3.43
CA ALA A 230 8.72 -5.85 -2.38
C ALA A 230 7.32 -6.42 -2.59
N ALA A 231 6.35 -5.59 -2.99
CA ALA A 231 5.02 -6.08 -3.33
C ALA A 231 5.01 -7.05 -4.52
N LEU A 232 5.86 -6.82 -5.53
CA LEU A 232 6.03 -7.74 -6.67
C LEU A 232 6.67 -9.06 -6.26
N LEU A 233 7.62 -9.03 -5.33
CA LEU A 233 8.20 -10.23 -4.72
C LEU A 233 7.13 -11.04 -3.97
N VAL A 234 6.32 -10.38 -3.10
CA VAL A 234 5.20 -11.02 -2.39
C VAL A 234 4.14 -11.56 -3.37
N ALA A 235 3.91 -10.86 -4.49
CA ALA A 235 3.02 -11.29 -5.56
C ALA A 235 3.52 -12.54 -6.31
N GLY A 236 4.78 -12.96 -6.11
CA GLY A 236 5.43 -14.02 -6.88
C GLY A 236 5.73 -13.60 -8.33
N LYS A 237 5.86 -12.29 -8.56
CA LYS A 237 6.12 -11.69 -9.88
C LYS A 237 7.61 -11.39 -10.10
N ALA A 238 8.35 -11.18 -9.02
CA ALA A 238 9.80 -11.01 -8.99
C ALA A 238 10.45 -12.07 -8.10
N ASP A 239 11.73 -12.36 -8.33
CA ASP A 239 12.48 -13.38 -7.58
C ASP A 239 13.21 -12.80 -6.35
N ASP A 240 13.55 -11.52 -6.40
CA ASP A 240 14.21 -10.77 -5.34
C ASP A 240 13.84 -9.28 -5.36
N LEU A 241 14.32 -8.52 -4.37
CA LEU A 241 14.04 -7.07 -4.26
C LEU A 241 14.62 -6.27 -5.44
N LYS A 242 15.79 -6.67 -5.95
CA LYS A 242 16.45 -5.99 -7.06
C LYS A 242 15.66 -6.13 -8.35
N SER A 243 15.31 -7.34 -8.74
CA SER A 243 14.47 -7.61 -9.91
C SER A 243 13.08 -6.98 -9.75
N GLY A 244 12.50 -6.99 -8.55
CA GLY A 244 11.25 -6.29 -8.25
C GLY A 244 11.36 -4.77 -8.47
N ALA A 245 12.43 -4.16 -7.98
CA ALA A 245 12.70 -2.74 -8.17
C ALA A 245 12.92 -2.37 -9.65
N GLU A 246 13.67 -3.19 -10.40
CA GLU A 246 13.88 -3.01 -11.83
C GLU A 246 12.55 -3.10 -12.61
N MET A 247 11.68 -4.04 -12.27
CA MET A 247 10.34 -4.16 -12.88
C MET A 247 9.44 -2.96 -12.55
N ALA A 248 9.46 -2.49 -11.30
CA ALA A 248 8.71 -1.32 -10.86
C ALA A 248 9.18 -0.04 -11.56
N ALA A 249 10.50 0.16 -11.66
CA ALA A 249 11.11 1.27 -12.39
C ALA A 249 10.68 1.25 -13.87
N ALA A 250 10.78 0.08 -14.52
CA ALA A 250 10.37 -0.07 -15.91
C ALA A 250 8.89 0.26 -16.12
N ALA A 251 8.00 -0.14 -15.20
CA ALA A 251 6.56 0.15 -15.28
C ALA A 251 6.22 1.63 -15.14
N ILE A 252 7.05 2.39 -14.44
CA ILE A 252 6.97 3.84 -14.40
C ILE A 252 7.44 4.41 -15.75
N ASP A 253 8.66 4.04 -16.18
CA ASP A 253 9.33 4.65 -17.33
C ASP A 253 8.63 4.38 -18.67
N ASP A 254 7.98 3.22 -18.82
CA ASP A 254 7.23 2.87 -20.02
C ASP A 254 5.74 3.28 -19.97
N GLY A 255 5.32 3.97 -18.92
CA GLY A 255 3.98 4.54 -18.76
C GLY A 255 2.90 3.54 -18.37
N ARG A 256 3.22 2.26 -18.13
CA ARG A 256 2.22 1.26 -17.70
C ARG A 256 1.56 1.61 -16.36
N ALA A 257 2.31 2.19 -15.41
CA ALA A 257 1.77 2.63 -14.13
C ALA A 257 0.76 3.79 -14.31
N THR A 258 1.08 4.76 -15.17
CA THR A 258 0.15 5.85 -15.55
C THR A 258 -1.11 5.29 -16.21
N ALA A 259 -0.97 4.36 -17.14
CA ALA A 259 -2.12 3.72 -17.81
C ALA A 259 -3.04 2.97 -16.82
N ALA A 260 -2.48 2.35 -15.78
CA ALA A 260 -3.27 1.71 -14.73
C ALA A 260 -4.09 2.73 -13.93
N LEU A 261 -3.50 3.88 -13.56
CA LEU A 261 -4.22 4.97 -12.89
C LEU A 261 -5.30 5.56 -13.80
N ASP A 262 -4.99 5.88 -15.04
CA ASP A 262 -5.94 6.47 -15.99
C ASP A 262 -7.15 5.56 -16.20
N LYS A 263 -6.91 4.24 -16.30
CA LYS A 263 -7.98 3.26 -16.46
C LYS A 263 -8.83 3.10 -15.19
N LEU A 264 -8.22 3.16 -14.01
CA LEU A 264 -8.96 3.21 -12.75
C LEU A 264 -9.88 4.45 -12.69
N VAL A 265 -9.34 5.62 -13.04
CA VAL A 265 -10.12 6.87 -13.11
C VAL A 265 -11.27 6.73 -14.10
N ALA A 266 -11.02 6.22 -15.31
CA ALA A 266 -12.05 6.03 -16.32
C ALA A 266 -13.18 5.11 -15.81
N ILE A 267 -12.85 3.91 -15.33
CA ILE A 267 -13.85 2.92 -14.90
C ILE A 267 -14.70 3.43 -13.74
N THR A 268 -14.10 4.15 -12.78
CA THR A 268 -14.83 4.61 -11.59
C THR A 268 -15.77 5.79 -11.86
N ASN A 269 -15.61 6.49 -12.99
CA ASN A 269 -16.42 7.64 -13.39
C ASN A 269 -17.47 7.33 -14.48
N GLU A 270 -17.66 6.06 -14.84
CA GLU A 270 -18.77 5.60 -15.70
C GLU A 270 -20.12 5.57 -14.97
#